data_AF-A0A060BW40-F1
#
_entry.id   AF-A0A060BW40-F1
#
_cell.length_a   1.000
_cell.length_b   1.000
_cell.length_c   1.000
_cell.angle_alpha   90.00
_cell.angle_beta   90.00
_cell.angle_gamma   90.00
#
_symmetry.space_group_name_H-M   'P 1'
#
loop_
_entity.id
_entity.type
_entity.pdbx_description
1 polymer ?
#
loop_
_entity_poly.entity_id
_entity_poly.type
_entity_poly.pdbx_seq_one_letter_code
_entity_poly.pdbx_strand_id
1 'polypeptide(L)' 'MRIPIFLFSILMAVSSYSQEKTFVLTGNPVVKDKFTADPATMVHDETFYLYVGHDEAAEGQNFNMNEWLCY' A
#
# COMPACT_ATOMS: atom_id res chain seq x y z
N MET A 1 -39.72 -26.20 26.29
CA MET A 1 -38.40 -26.78 25.96
C MET A 1 -37.34 -25.76 26.35
N ARG A 2 -36.60 -25.98 27.44
CA ARG A 2 -35.62 -25.03 28.00
C ARG A 2 -34.22 -25.43 27.52
N ILE A 3 -33.63 -24.64 26.63
CA ILE A 3 -32.25 -24.86 26.16
C ILE A 3 -31.32 -24.67 27.38
N PRO A 4 -30.45 -25.64 27.72
CA PRO A 4 -29.58 -25.52 28.87
C PRO A 4 -28.56 -24.40 28.62
N ILE A 5 -28.40 -23.53 29.62
CA ILE A 5 -27.54 -22.33 29.59
C ILE A 5 -26.10 -22.67 29.16
N PHE A 6 -25.62 -23.88 29.46
CA PHE A 6 -24.30 -24.37 29.05
C PHE A 6 -24.10 -24.50 27.53
N LEU A 7 -25.14 -24.81 26.76
CA LEU A 7 -25.04 -24.92 25.29
C LEU A 7 -24.90 -23.55 24.62
N PHE A 8 -25.46 -22.50 25.25
CA PHE A 8 -25.40 -21.13 24.77
C PHE A 8 -24.00 -20.51 24.97
N SER A 9 -23.31 -20.88 26.06
CA SER A 9 -21.94 -20.43 26.35
C SER A 9 -20.90 -20.99 25.37
N ILE A 10 -21.07 -22.23 24.91
CA ILE A 10 -20.16 -22.85 23.92
C ILE A 10 -20.26 -22.14 22.58
N LEU A 11 -21.47 -21.74 22.15
CA LEU A 11 -21.70 -21.05 20.88
C LEU A 11 -21.08 -19.63 20.84
N MET A 12 -20.99 -18.95 21.99
CA MET A 12 -20.31 -17.64 22.08
C MET A 12 -18.78 -17.75 22.06
N ALA A 13 -18.20 -18.86 22.51
CA ALA A 13 -16.75 -19.08 22.50
C ALA A 13 -16.18 -19.34 21.10
N VAL A 14 -17.00 -19.85 20.17
CA VAL A 14 -16.59 -20.10 18.76
C VAL A 14 -16.61 -18.82 17.91
N SER A 15 -17.20 -17.74 18.43
CA SER A 15 -17.34 -16.45 17.74
C SER A 15 -16.10 -15.55 17.86
N SER A 16 -14.93 -16.09 18.22
CA SER A 16 -13.65 -15.38 18.08
C SER A 16 -13.40 -15.12 16.60
N TYR A 17 -13.99 -14.02 16.15
CA TYR A 17 -14.01 -13.50 14.80
C TYR A 17 -12.56 -13.31 14.31
N SER A 18 -12.27 -13.82 13.11
CA SER A 18 -11.07 -13.46 12.37
C SER A 18 -10.99 -11.94 12.29
N GLN A 19 -10.01 -11.33 12.97
CA GLN A 19 -9.73 -9.91 12.85
C GLN A 19 -9.09 -9.67 11.47
N GLU A 20 -9.90 -9.37 10.46
CA GLU A 20 -9.38 -8.92 9.18
C GLU A 20 -8.67 -7.57 9.36
N LYS A 21 -7.39 -7.55 9.03
CA LYS A 21 -6.59 -6.33 9.04
C LYS A 21 -6.89 -5.57 7.75
N THR A 22 -7.76 -4.56 7.84
CA THR A 22 -8.04 -3.68 6.71
C THR A 22 -6.96 -2.61 6.62
N PHE A 23 -6.33 -2.50 5.45
CA PHE A 23 -5.39 -1.43 5.14
C PHE A 23 -6.11 -0.32 4.38
N VAL A 24 -6.04 0.91 4.90
CA VAL A 24 -6.47 2.11 4.17
C VAL A 24 -5.24 2.74 3.55
N LEU A 25 -5.19 2.80 2.22
CA LEU A 25 -4.08 3.41 1.49
C LEU A 25 -4.22 4.94 1.53
N THR A 26 -3.50 5.60 2.44
CA THR A 26 -3.48 7.07 2.57
C THR A 26 -2.18 7.71 2.07
N GLY A 27 -1.13 6.92 1.87
CA GLY A 27 0.22 7.41 1.55
C GLY A 27 0.54 7.55 0.06
N ASN A 28 -0.28 6.99 -0.82
CA ASN A 28 -0.04 7.03 -2.26
C ASN A 28 -0.75 8.21 -2.94
N PRO A 29 -0.14 8.81 -3.98
CA PRO A 29 1.22 8.56 -4.46
C PRO A 29 2.27 9.09 -3.46
N VAL A 30 3.39 8.36 -3.34
CA VAL A 30 4.50 8.70 -2.42
C VAL A 30 5.32 9.89 -2.92
N VAL A 31 5.51 10.00 -4.24
CA VAL A 31 6.05 11.19 -4.91
C VAL A 31 4.88 12.03 -5.40
N LYS A 32 4.87 13.34 -5.08
CA LYS A 32 3.72 14.24 -5.33
C LYS A 32 4.05 15.45 -6.18
N ASP A 33 5.33 15.73 -6.39
CA ASP A 33 5.85 16.91 -7.05
C ASP A 33 6.28 16.65 -8.50
N LYS A 34 6.50 15.38 -8.87
CA LYS A 34 6.94 14.95 -10.20
C LYS A 34 6.13 13.76 -10.70
N PHE A 35 5.91 13.69 -12.02
CA PHE A 35 5.38 12.50 -12.67
C PHE A 35 6.51 11.49 -12.82
N THR A 36 6.33 10.30 -12.22
CA THR A 36 7.40 9.31 -12.11
C THR A 36 6.95 7.94 -12.60
N ALA A 37 7.90 7.17 -13.15
CA ALA A 37 7.67 5.84 -13.71
C ALA A 37 8.81 4.87 -13.32
N ASP A 38 8.59 3.58 -13.58
CA ASP A 38 9.59 2.51 -13.47
C ASP A 38 10.39 2.46 -12.14
N PRO A 39 9.71 2.28 -10.98
CA PRO A 39 10.37 2.30 -9.69
C PRO A 39 11.36 1.13 -9.50
N ALA A 40 12.56 1.45 -9.03
CA ALA A 40 13.56 0.51 -8.54
C ALA A 40 14.01 0.89 -7.13
N THR A 41 14.00 -0.07 -6.21
CA THR A 41 14.23 0.20 -4.78
C THR A 41 15.55 -0.39 -4.31
N MET A 42 16.21 0.31 -3.39
CA MET A 42 17.43 -0.15 -2.73
C MET A 42 17.38 0.24 -1.25
N VAL A 43 17.79 -0.67 -0.38
CA VAL A 43 18.00 -0.36 1.04
C VAL A 43 19.50 -0.36 1.31
N HIS A 44 20.00 0.74 1.86
CA HIS A 44 21.40 0.88 2.25
C HIS A 44 21.48 1.67 3.56
N ASP A 45 22.23 1.16 4.54
CA ASP A 45 22.40 1.78 5.86
C ASP A 45 21.08 2.26 6.47
N GLU A 46 20.11 1.34 6.55
CA GLU A 46 18.75 1.57 7.08
C GLU A 46 17.91 2.62 6.33
N THR A 47 18.40 3.12 5.20
CA THR A 47 17.69 4.08 4.34
C THR A 47 17.11 3.38 3.12
N PHE A 48 15.83 3.62 2.86
CA PHE A 48 15.13 3.14 1.67
C PHE A 48 15.20 4.22 0.59
N TYR A 49 15.92 3.93 -0.49
CA TYR A 49 16.02 4.78 -1.67
C TYR A 49 15.07 4.30 -2.76
N LEU A 50 14.42 5.25 -3.41
CA LEU A 50 13.51 5.00 -4.53
C LEU A 50 14.04 5.70 -5.77
N TYR A 51 14.58 4.91 -6.69
CA TYR A 51 14.97 5.37 -8.02
C TYR A 51 13.77 5.27 -8.95
N VAL A 52 13.52 6.34 -9.71
CA VAL A 52 12.40 6.44 -10.65
C VAL A 52 12.79 7.24 -11.87
N GLY A 53 12.15 6.93 -12.99
CA GLY A 53 12.16 7.77 -14.17
C GLY A 53 11.34 9.04 -13.99
N HIS A 54 11.77 10.18 -14.56
CA HIS A 54 10.96 11.41 -14.62
C HIS A 54 10.32 11.54 -16.00
N ASP A 55 9.00 11.31 -16.06
CA ASP A 55 8.22 11.43 -17.30
C ASP A 55 7.78 12.87 -17.52
N GLU A 56 8.17 13.43 -18.67
CA GLU A 56 7.78 14.78 -19.09
C GLU A 56 7.15 14.75 -20.49
N ALA A 57 6.03 15.46 -20.67
CA ALA A 57 5.40 15.63 -21.98
C ALA A 57 4.67 16.97 -22.06
N ALA A 58 4.73 17.61 -23.24
CA ALA A 58 3.80 18.65 -23.60
C ALA A 58 2.48 18.02 -24.12
N GLU A 59 1.40 18.80 -24.14
CA GLU A 59 0.11 18.32 -24.64
C GLU A 59 0.23 17.79 -26.08
N GLY A 60 -0.27 16.57 -26.31
CA GLY A 60 -0.23 15.90 -27.60
C GLY A 60 1.14 15.31 -28.00
N GLN A 61 2.10 15.25 -27.09
CA GLN A 61 3.41 14.61 -27.32
C GLN A 61 3.53 13.27 -26.58
N ASN A 62 4.51 12.46 -26.98
CA ASN A 62 4.92 11.27 -26.21
C ASN A 62 5.69 11.69 -24.95
N PHE A 63 5.71 10.80 -23.96
CA PHE A 63 6.55 10.95 -22.78
C PHE A 63 8.03 10.87 -23.14
N ASN A 64 8.81 11.81 -22.61
CA ASN A 64 10.26 11.83 -22.68
C ASN A 64 10.83 11.68 -21.27
N MET A 65 11.84 10.83 -21.16
CA MET A 65 12.55 10.59 -19.91
C MET A 65 13.97 11.13 -20.01
N ASN A 66 14.13 12.39 -19.60
CA ASN A 66 15.40 13.11 -19.71
C ASN A 66 16.37 12.77 -18.58
N GLU A 67 15.84 12.34 -17.43
CA GLU A 67 16.60 12.10 -16.22
C GLU A 67 16.00 10.98 -15.36
N TRP A 68 16.85 10.46 -14.47
CA TRP A 68 16.45 9.60 -13.36
C TRP A 68 16.49 10.40 -12.07
N LEU A 69 15.53 10.16 -11.18
CA LEU A 69 15.45 10.76 -9.85
C LEU A 69 15.76 9.70 -8.78
N CYS A 70 16.29 10.14 -7.66
CA CYS A 70 16.46 9.33 -6.45
C CYS A 70 15.80 10.08 -5.29
N TYR A 71 14.83 9.42 -4.68
CA TYR A 71 14.20 9.84 -3.44
C TYR A 71 14.74 9.03 -2.26
#